data_AF-A0AAN8CYV7-F1
#
_entry.id   AF-A0AAN8CYV7-F1
#
_cell.length_a   1.000
_cell.length_b   1.000
_cell.length_c   1.000
_cell.angle_alpha   90.00
_cell.angle_beta   90.00
_cell.angle_gamma   90.00
#
_symmetry.space_group_name_H-M   'P 1'
#
loop_
_entity.id
_entity.type
_entity.pdbx_description
1 polymer ?
#
loop_
_entity_poly.entity_id
_entity_poly.type
_entity_poly.pdbx_seq_one_letter_code
_entity_poly.pdbx_strand_id
1 'polypeptide(L)'
;MLEIGTNLLSHTAEQTRKLSSVEAKVLNHTSRIEIQLLENSLSTNKLEKELLLQTSEISQLQDRNSRLESKVQRLESQQKGELEDMKQDKNRLQSVVRNQMSAIESLERQLRVASSNNTALQRQQAQLMESVHTLITMVATTTGSPPREQMWRDCADVYKAGHSVSGLYTIYIGNNTDPMQVFCDMETSGGGWTSSSGGLTAAWISRGAGGGFGDVLGEHWLGNELLFLLGAQRLYSLRVELRDWEGSSAHAQYARFSLSSERQQYR
;
A
#
# COMPACT_ATOMS: atom_id res chain seq x y z
N MET A 1 -13.47 20.06 132.86
CA MET A 1 -13.51 21.00 131.72
C MET A 1 -12.45 20.71 130.65
N LEU A 2 -11.32 20.05 130.98
CA LEU A 2 -10.23 19.72 130.03
C LEU A 2 -10.51 18.50 129.11
N GLU A 3 -11.16 17.43 129.59
CA GLU A 3 -11.48 16.21 128.78
C GLU A 3 -12.45 16.45 127.62
N ILE A 4 -13.38 17.40 127.77
CA ILE A 4 -14.33 17.75 126.72
C ILE A 4 -13.60 18.45 125.56
N GLY A 5 -12.60 19.29 125.89
CA GLY A 5 -11.76 19.97 124.89
C GLY A 5 -10.89 19.00 124.08
N THR A 6 -10.32 17.97 124.72
CA THR A 6 -9.48 16.98 124.03
C THR A 6 -10.27 16.06 123.09
N ASN A 7 -11.47 15.66 123.49
CA ASN A 7 -12.35 14.85 122.62
C ASN A 7 -12.85 15.64 121.41
N LEU A 8 -13.19 16.92 121.59
CA LEU A 8 -13.58 17.79 120.49
C LEU A 8 -12.43 18.01 119.51
N LEU A 9 -11.22 18.28 120.02
CA LEU A 9 -10.01 18.44 119.19
C LEU A 9 -9.64 17.17 118.43
N SER A 10 -9.77 15.98 119.06
CA SER A 10 -9.55 14.70 118.39
C SER A 10 -10.56 14.45 117.28
N HIS A 11 -11.85 14.75 117.52
CA HIS A 11 -12.89 14.61 116.51
C HIS A 11 -12.69 15.59 115.34
N THR A 12 -12.32 16.84 115.63
CA THR A 12 -11.99 17.83 114.61
C THR A 12 -10.75 17.44 113.80
N ALA A 13 -9.70 16.90 114.43
CA ALA A 13 -8.52 16.42 113.73
C ALA A 13 -8.84 15.23 112.79
N GLU A 14 -9.69 14.30 113.25
CA GLU A 14 -10.16 13.16 112.46
C GLU A 14 -11.03 13.61 111.26
N GLN A 15 -11.95 14.55 111.48
CA GLN A 15 -12.74 15.14 110.40
C GLN A 15 -11.87 15.88 109.38
N THR A 16 -10.85 16.61 109.84
CA THR A 16 -9.90 17.32 108.98
C THR A 16 -9.08 16.35 108.12
N ARG A 17 -8.65 15.21 108.69
CA ARG A 17 -7.98 14.14 107.93
C ARG A 17 -8.88 13.51 106.88
N LYS A 18 -10.14 13.22 107.22
CA LYS A 18 -11.12 12.68 106.26
C LYS A 18 -11.40 13.67 105.13
N LEU A 19 -11.56 14.95 105.45
CA LEU A 19 -11.76 16.00 104.46
C LEU A 19 -10.55 16.11 103.52
N SER A 20 -9.34 16.18 104.06
CA SER A 20 -8.11 16.20 103.26
C SER A 20 -7.96 14.96 102.36
N SER A 21 -8.36 13.78 102.85
CA SER A 21 -8.38 12.56 102.03
C SER A 21 -9.38 12.63 100.87
N VAL A 22 -10.57 13.18 101.11
CA VAL A 22 -11.59 13.38 100.07
C VAL A 22 -11.12 14.43 99.05
N GLU A 23 -10.56 15.56 99.50
CA GLU A 23 -10.00 16.59 98.64
C GLU A 23 -8.89 16.04 97.73
N ALA A 24 -7.97 15.23 98.27
CA ALA A 24 -6.93 14.57 97.48
C ALA A 24 -7.50 13.60 96.44
N LYS A 25 -8.57 12.85 96.78
CA LYS A 25 -9.28 11.98 95.83
C LYS A 25 -9.97 12.77 94.73
N VAL A 26 -10.64 13.86 95.07
CA VAL A 26 -11.30 14.76 94.11
C VAL A 26 -10.25 15.37 93.19
N LEU A 27 -9.15 15.91 93.72
CA LEU A 27 -8.07 16.49 92.92
C LEU A 27 -7.46 15.49 91.94
N ASN A 28 -7.19 14.25 92.39
CA ASN A 28 -6.69 13.18 91.52
C ASN A 28 -7.72 12.82 90.44
N HIS A 29 -9.00 12.68 90.82
CA HIS A 29 -10.06 12.37 89.85
C HIS A 29 -10.23 13.48 88.81
N THR A 30 -10.25 14.74 89.23
CA THR A 30 -10.30 15.91 88.35
C THR A 30 -9.11 15.93 87.40
N SER A 31 -7.88 15.74 87.93
CA SER A 31 -6.66 15.70 87.11
C SER A 31 -6.73 14.59 86.05
N ARG A 32 -7.25 13.41 86.41
CA ARG A 32 -7.42 12.29 85.49
C ARG A 32 -8.45 12.60 84.39
N ILE A 33 -9.57 13.23 84.75
CA ILE A 33 -10.59 13.65 83.78
C ILE A 33 -10.02 14.71 82.83
N GLU A 34 -9.27 15.69 83.34
CA GLU A 34 -8.64 16.74 82.52
C GLU A 34 -7.66 16.15 81.50
N ILE A 35 -6.80 15.22 81.92
CA ILE A 35 -5.88 14.52 81.01
C ILE A 35 -6.67 13.77 79.93
N GLN A 36 -7.70 13.02 80.33
CA GLN A 36 -8.48 12.24 79.37
C GLN A 36 -9.27 13.13 78.40
N LEU A 37 -9.74 14.30 78.85
CA LEU A 37 -10.38 15.29 77.99
C LEU A 37 -9.40 15.86 76.96
N LEU A 38 -8.16 16.15 77.37
CA LEU A 38 -7.10 16.62 76.48
C LEU A 38 -6.71 15.55 75.45
N GLU A 39 -6.56 14.29 75.86
CA GLU A 39 -6.28 13.17 74.95
C GLU A 39 -7.39 13.00 73.92
N ASN A 40 -8.66 13.05 74.35
CA ASN A 40 -9.80 12.99 73.46
C ASN A 40 -9.81 14.17 72.47
N SER A 41 -9.61 15.40 72.96
CA SER A 41 -9.54 16.58 72.09
C SER A 41 -8.44 16.47 71.04
N LEU A 42 -7.25 16.00 71.42
CA LEU A 42 -6.14 15.77 70.49
C LEU A 42 -6.49 14.71 69.43
N SER A 43 -7.12 13.61 69.85
CA SER A 43 -7.59 12.56 68.94
C SER A 43 -8.64 13.08 67.95
N THR A 44 -9.62 13.85 68.43
CA THR A 44 -10.63 14.48 67.58
C THR A 44 -10.01 15.42 66.55
N ASN A 45 -9.08 16.30 66.97
CA ASN A 45 -8.39 17.22 66.05
C ASN A 45 -7.60 16.46 64.95
N LYS A 46 -7.01 15.31 65.31
CA LYS A 46 -6.31 14.47 64.32
C LYS A 46 -7.28 13.88 63.31
N LEU A 47 -8.41 13.34 63.77
CA LEU A 47 -9.45 12.78 62.91
C LEU A 47 -10.07 13.85 62.00
N GLU A 48 -10.32 15.07 62.51
CA GLU A 48 -10.82 16.18 61.70
C GLU A 48 -9.85 16.54 60.57
N LYS A 49 -8.55 16.56 60.86
CA LYS A 49 -7.53 16.82 59.84
C LYS A 49 -7.49 15.72 58.77
N GLU A 50 -7.58 14.45 59.17
CA GLU A 50 -7.65 13.32 58.24
C GLU A 50 -8.92 13.38 57.38
N LEU A 51 -10.06 13.72 57.96
CA LEU A 51 -11.33 13.87 57.26
C LEU A 51 -11.27 15.00 56.20
N LEU A 52 -10.63 16.12 56.53
CA LEU A 52 -10.42 17.22 55.57
C LEU A 52 -9.54 16.79 54.39
N LEU A 53 -8.47 16.05 54.65
CA LEU A 53 -7.60 15.53 53.59
C LEU A 53 -8.36 14.56 52.67
N GLN A 54 -9.10 13.61 53.25
CA GLN A 54 -9.91 12.66 52.48
C GLN A 54 -10.99 13.37 51.66
N THR A 55 -11.64 14.38 52.22
CA THR A 55 -12.64 15.18 51.49
C THR A 55 -12.02 15.90 50.29
N SER A 56 -10.83 16.46 50.45
CA SER A 56 -10.08 17.07 49.34
C SER A 56 -9.73 16.05 48.26
N GLU A 57 -9.31 14.84 48.64
CA GLU A 57 -8.97 13.78 47.68
C GLU A 57 -10.20 13.28 46.92
N ILE A 58 -11.34 13.11 47.60
CA ILE A 58 -12.61 12.75 46.98
C ILE A 58 -13.03 13.83 45.97
N SER A 59 -12.93 15.11 46.33
CA SER A 59 -13.24 16.20 45.41
C SER A 59 -12.35 16.17 44.15
N GLN A 60 -11.05 15.90 44.31
CA GLN A 60 -10.14 15.75 43.16
C GLN A 60 -10.49 14.54 42.29
N LEU A 61 -10.89 13.43 42.90
CA LEU A 61 -11.32 12.23 42.16
C LEU A 61 -12.61 12.47 41.40
N GLN A 62 -13.58 13.18 41.99
CA GLN A 62 -14.82 13.57 41.32
C GLN A 62 -14.55 14.46 40.10
N ASP A 63 -13.64 15.43 40.23
CA ASP A 63 -13.20 16.28 39.11
C ASP A 63 -12.52 15.49 38.01
N ARG A 64 -11.67 14.51 38.35
CA ARG A 64 -11.05 13.63 37.35
C ARG A 64 -12.08 12.75 36.66
N ASN A 65 -13.04 12.21 37.42
CA ASN A 65 -14.05 11.32 36.88
C ASN A 65 -14.97 12.07 35.90
N SER A 66 -15.42 13.28 36.25
CA SER A 66 -16.25 14.10 35.34
C SER A 66 -15.52 14.47 34.04
N ARG A 67 -14.21 14.73 34.11
CA ARG A 67 -13.37 14.96 32.91
C ARG A 67 -13.23 13.71 32.05
N LEU A 68 -13.09 12.54 32.67
CA LEU A 68 -13.02 11.26 31.96
C LEU A 68 -14.35 10.94 31.28
N GLU A 69 -15.47 11.08 31.99
CA GLU A 69 -16.82 10.90 31.44
C GLU A 69 -17.05 11.81 30.21
N SER A 70 -16.67 13.09 30.33
CA SER A 70 -16.75 14.04 29.20
C SER A 70 -15.86 13.63 28.02
N LYS A 71 -14.69 13.03 28.28
CA LYS A 71 -13.78 12.55 27.22
C LYS A 71 -14.35 11.31 26.53
N VAL A 72 -14.91 10.38 27.30
CA VAL A 72 -15.58 9.19 26.77
C VAL A 72 -16.73 9.59 25.86
N GLN A 73 -17.61 10.49 26.31
CA GLN A 73 -18.74 10.94 25.52
C GLN A 73 -18.33 11.61 24.19
N ARG A 74 -17.22 12.38 24.19
CA ARG A 74 -16.66 12.97 22.96
C ARG A 74 -16.08 11.91 22.01
N LEU A 75 -15.40 10.90 22.54
CA LEU A 75 -14.86 9.82 21.73
C LEU A 75 -15.97 8.97 21.11
N GLU A 76 -17.03 8.69 21.88
CA GLU A 76 -18.20 7.96 21.40
C GLU A 76 -18.93 8.73 20.28
N SER A 77 -19.11 10.05 20.44
CA SER A 77 -19.74 10.87 19.39
C SER A 77 -18.87 10.95 18.14
N GLN A 78 -17.54 11.08 18.29
CA GLN A 78 -16.61 11.07 17.18
C GLN A 78 -16.63 9.74 16.42
N GLN A 79 -16.53 8.61 17.13
CA GLN A 79 -16.57 7.28 16.52
C GLN A 79 -17.89 7.04 15.79
N LYS A 80 -19.01 7.51 16.34
CA LYS A 80 -20.31 7.41 15.68
C LYS A 80 -20.35 8.21 14.37
N GLY A 81 -19.77 9.41 14.36
CA GLY A 81 -19.63 10.21 13.14
C GLY A 81 -18.79 9.51 12.07
N GLU A 82 -17.58 9.10 12.43
CA GLU A 82 -16.66 8.39 11.53
C GLU A 82 -17.28 7.10 10.94
N LEU A 83 -18.07 6.37 11.74
CA LEU A 83 -18.75 5.17 11.28
C LEU A 83 -19.86 5.47 10.26
N GLU A 84 -20.63 6.54 10.44
CA GLU A 84 -21.65 6.94 9.48
C GLU A 84 -21.04 7.45 8.16
N ASP A 85 -19.96 8.23 8.24
CA ASP A 85 -19.20 8.66 7.06
C ASP A 85 -18.65 7.43 6.29
N MET A 86 -18.07 6.46 7.00
CA MET A 86 -17.56 5.23 6.39
C MET A 86 -18.67 4.39 5.75
N LYS A 87 -19.87 4.35 6.34
CA LYS A 87 -21.03 3.69 5.72
C LYS A 87 -21.47 4.41 4.45
N GLN A 88 -21.48 5.74 4.46
CA GLN A 88 -21.83 6.54 3.29
C GLN A 88 -20.84 6.29 2.14
N ASP A 89 -19.54 6.31 2.43
CA ASP A 89 -18.50 6.03 1.44
C ASP A 89 -18.59 4.60 0.92
N LYS A 90 -18.85 3.61 1.79
CA LYS A 90 -19.12 2.23 1.37
C LYS A 90 -20.27 2.16 0.37
N ASN A 91 -21.38 2.81 0.64
CA ASN A 91 -22.55 2.80 -0.25
C ASN A 91 -22.24 3.48 -1.59
N ARG A 92 -21.49 4.59 -1.55
CA ARG A 92 -21.04 5.29 -2.76
C ARG A 92 -20.11 4.42 -3.61
N LEU A 93 -19.12 3.77 -3.00
CA LEU A 93 -18.22 2.84 -3.68
C LEU A 93 -18.97 1.64 -4.24
N GLN A 94 -19.92 1.06 -3.51
CA GLN A 94 -20.76 -0.02 -4.01
C GLN A 94 -21.56 0.40 -5.25
N SER A 95 -22.08 1.63 -5.28
CA SER A 95 -22.75 2.15 -6.49
C SER A 95 -21.80 2.30 -7.66
N VAL A 96 -20.59 2.82 -7.43
CA VAL A 96 -19.57 2.97 -8.49
C VAL A 96 -19.19 1.62 -9.06
N VAL A 97 -18.92 0.63 -8.20
CA VAL A 97 -18.58 -0.73 -8.62
C VAL A 97 -19.70 -1.36 -9.46
N ARG A 98 -20.97 -1.23 -9.04
CA ARG A 98 -22.10 -1.74 -9.83
C ARG A 98 -22.18 -1.07 -11.21
N ASN A 99 -22.03 0.25 -11.25
CA ASN A 99 -22.06 0.99 -12.51
C ASN A 99 -20.91 0.57 -13.43
N GLN A 100 -19.69 0.45 -12.91
CA GLN A 100 -18.53 -0.04 -13.65
C GLN A 100 -18.73 -1.47 -14.17
N MET A 101 -19.29 -2.36 -13.35
CA MET A 101 -19.56 -3.74 -13.75
C MET A 101 -20.52 -3.79 -14.95
N SER A 102 -21.58 -2.98 -14.94
CA SER A 102 -22.50 -2.88 -16.08
C SER A 102 -21.83 -2.30 -17.34
N ALA A 103 -20.91 -1.35 -17.17
CA ALA A 103 -20.16 -0.75 -18.27
C ALA A 103 -19.18 -1.75 -18.89
N ILE A 104 -18.48 -2.53 -18.06
CA ILE A 104 -17.59 -3.61 -18.51
C ILE A 104 -18.38 -4.66 -19.30
N GLU A 105 -19.53 -5.11 -18.80
CA GLU A 105 -20.40 -6.05 -19.54
C GLU A 105 -20.87 -5.49 -20.89
N SER A 106 -21.13 -4.18 -20.97
CA SER A 106 -21.46 -3.51 -22.24
C SER A 106 -20.27 -3.50 -23.20
N LEU A 107 -19.08 -3.11 -22.72
CA LEU A 107 -17.85 -3.08 -23.50
C LEU A 107 -17.45 -4.48 -23.99
N GLU A 108 -17.57 -5.51 -23.16
CA GLU A 108 -17.32 -6.90 -23.56
C GLU A 108 -18.24 -7.34 -24.70
N ARG A 109 -19.53 -6.97 -24.63
CA ARG A 109 -20.48 -7.26 -25.72
C ARG A 109 -20.08 -6.56 -27.01
N GLN A 110 -19.69 -5.29 -26.93
CA GLN A 110 -19.22 -4.53 -28.09
C GLN A 110 -17.93 -5.14 -28.68
N LEU A 111 -16.98 -5.51 -27.83
CA LEU A 111 -15.72 -6.12 -28.26
C LEU A 111 -15.95 -7.47 -28.94
N ARG A 112 -16.87 -8.31 -28.41
CA ARG A 112 -17.24 -9.58 -29.05
C ARG A 112 -17.79 -9.37 -30.47
N VAL A 113 -18.69 -8.39 -30.65
CA VAL A 113 -19.25 -8.07 -31.97
C VAL A 113 -18.19 -7.50 -32.92
N ALA A 114 -17.35 -6.59 -32.44
CA ALA A 114 -16.26 -6.03 -33.23
C ALA A 114 -15.26 -7.10 -33.67
N SER A 115 -14.91 -8.04 -32.78
CA SER A 115 -14.03 -9.17 -33.08
C SER A 115 -14.63 -10.10 -34.14
N SER A 116 -15.91 -10.48 -34.03
CA SER A 116 -16.56 -11.31 -35.05
C SER A 116 -16.57 -10.63 -36.42
N ASN A 117 -16.84 -9.32 -36.48
CA ASN A 117 -16.79 -8.55 -37.72
C ASN A 117 -15.38 -8.52 -38.32
N ASN A 118 -14.35 -8.37 -37.48
CA ASN A 118 -12.97 -8.37 -37.93
C ASN A 118 -12.57 -9.73 -38.52
N THR A 119 -12.95 -10.85 -37.89
CA THR A 119 -12.70 -12.19 -38.47
C THR A 119 -13.44 -12.40 -39.80
N ALA A 120 -14.64 -11.86 -39.95
CA ALA A 120 -15.39 -11.93 -41.20
C ALA A 120 -14.68 -11.13 -42.31
N LEU A 121 -14.21 -9.92 -41.97
CA LEU A 121 -13.44 -9.08 -42.88
C LEU A 121 -12.11 -9.73 -43.27
N GLN A 122 -11.38 -10.32 -42.31
CA GLN A 122 -10.15 -11.08 -42.58
C GLN A 122 -10.41 -12.27 -43.53
N ARG A 123 -11.51 -13.01 -43.36
CA ARG A 123 -11.89 -14.08 -44.31
C ARG A 123 -12.17 -13.53 -45.70
N GLN A 124 -12.88 -12.41 -45.81
CA GLN A 124 -13.15 -11.77 -47.08
C GLN A 124 -11.86 -11.28 -47.75
N GLN A 125 -10.93 -10.73 -46.99
CA GLN A 125 -9.61 -10.31 -47.47
C GLN A 125 -8.77 -11.52 -47.93
N ALA A 126 -8.81 -12.65 -47.23
CA ALA A 126 -8.14 -13.88 -47.63
C ALA A 126 -8.70 -14.45 -48.94
N GLN A 127 -10.02 -14.49 -49.10
CA GLN A 127 -10.69 -14.92 -50.34
C GLN A 127 -10.33 -14.00 -51.53
N LEU A 128 -10.26 -12.70 -51.28
CA LEU A 128 -9.85 -11.74 -52.30
C LEU A 128 -8.38 -11.93 -52.69
N MET A 129 -7.50 -12.12 -51.71
CA MET A 129 -6.08 -12.40 -51.95
C MET A 129 -5.87 -13.70 -52.72
N GLU A 130 -6.62 -14.77 -52.39
CA GLU A 130 -6.57 -16.03 -53.12
C GLU A 130 -7.01 -15.84 -54.57
N SER A 131 -8.10 -15.11 -54.80
CA SER A 131 -8.60 -14.75 -56.14
C SER A 131 -7.57 -13.94 -56.94
N VAL A 132 -6.92 -12.95 -56.30
CA VAL A 132 -5.83 -12.18 -56.89
C VAL A 132 -4.63 -13.07 -57.21
N HIS A 133 -4.27 -14.00 -56.32
CA HIS A 133 -3.17 -14.95 -56.57
C HIS A 133 -3.49 -15.90 -57.73
N THR A 134 -4.75 -16.34 -57.86
CA THR A 134 -5.19 -17.15 -59.01
C THR A 134 -5.06 -16.34 -60.30
N LEU A 135 -5.48 -15.08 -60.31
CA LEU A 135 -5.33 -14.19 -61.46
C LEU A 135 -3.86 -13.92 -61.80
N ILE A 136 -3.01 -13.65 -60.80
CA ILE A 136 -1.55 -13.50 -60.98
C ILE A 136 -0.96 -14.78 -61.55
N THR A 137 -1.36 -15.95 -61.04
CA THR A 137 -0.86 -17.24 -61.54
C THR A 137 -1.29 -17.48 -62.98
N MET A 138 -2.53 -17.13 -63.35
CA MET A 138 -3.01 -17.16 -64.74
C MET A 138 -2.23 -16.18 -65.64
N VAL A 139 -1.75 -15.06 -65.10
CA VAL A 139 -0.89 -14.12 -65.83
C VAL A 139 0.57 -14.60 -65.86
N ALA A 140 1.08 -15.23 -64.81
CA ALA A 140 2.44 -15.76 -64.71
C ALA A 140 2.62 -17.05 -65.52
N THR A 141 1.57 -17.85 -65.73
CA THR A 141 1.60 -18.95 -66.71
C THR A 141 1.72 -18.45 -68.15
N THR A 142 1.39 -17.17 -68.41
CA THR A 142 1.71 -16.50 -69.69
C THR A 142 3.08 -15.80 -69.68
N THR A 143 3.71 -15.62 -68.52
CA THR A 143 5.01 -14.95 -68.34
C THR A 143 5.81 -15.65 -67.24
N GLY A 144 6.51 -16.73 -67.60
CA GLY A 144 7.16 -17.63 -66.63
C GLY A 144 8.23 -16.98 -65.75
N SER A 145 7.89 -16.69 -64.49
CA SER A 145 8.82 -16.71 -63.36
C SER A 145 8.06 -16.61 -62.01
N PRO A 146 8.38 -17.44 -60.99
CA PRO A 146 7.82 -17.28 -59.65
C PRO A 146 8.51 -16.11 -58.89
N PRO A 147 7.80 -15.41 -57.99
CA PRO A 147 8.39 -14.34 -57.20
C PRO A 147 9.41 -14.92 -56.21
N ARG A 148 10.61 -14.33 -56.15
CA ARG A 148 11.61 -14.65 -55.11
C ARG A 148 11.02 -14.28 -53.74
N GLU A 149 10.92 -15.25 -52.83
CA GLU A 149 10.64 -14.96 -51.42
C GLU A 149 11.75 -14.06 -50.87
N GLN A 150 11.42 -12.78 -50.67
CA GLN A 150 12.35 -11.78 -50.17
C GLN A 150 12.52 -11.99 -48.65
N MET A 151 13.64 -12.59 -48.23
CA MET A 151 13.95 -12.78 -46.81
C MET A 151 14.51 -11.48 -46.21
N TRP A 152 13.81 -10.92 -45.22
CA TRP A 152 14.27 -9.75 -44.47
C TRP A 152 15.09 -10.16 -43.25
N ARG A 153 16.22 -9.50 -42.99
CA ARG A 153 17.07 -9.82 -41.83
C ARG A 153 16.62 -9.13 -40.54
N ASP A 154 16.03 -7.96 -40.68
CA ASP A 154 15.59 -7.11 -39.60
C ASP A 154 14.47 -6.16 -40.08
N CYS A 155 13.92 -5.38 -39.15
CA CYS A 155 12.88 -4.40 -39.45
C CYS A 155 13.36 -3.26 -40.35
N ALA A 156 14.65 -2.97 -40.39
CA ALA A 156 15.20 -1.93 -41.26
C ALA A 156 15.20 -2.38 -42.73
N ASP A 157 15.48 -3.65 -43.01
CA ASP A 157 15.35 -4.23 -44.34
C ASP A 157 13.88 -4.29 -44.79
N VAL A 158 12.95 -4.61 -43.87
CA VAL A 158 11.50 -4.54 -44.10
C VAL A 158 11.08 -3.11 -44.48
N TYR A 159 11.53 -2.11 -43.70
CA TYR A 159 11.23 -0.70 -43.95
C TYR A 159 11.77 -0.23 -45.31
N LYS A 160 13.01 -0.58 -45.64
CA LYS A 160 13.62 -0.27 -46.94
C LYS A 160 12.92 -0.93 -48.12
N ALA A 161 12.25 -2.06 -47.91
CA ALA A 161 11.43 -2.71 -48.93
C ALA A 161 10.08 -1.97 -49.17
N GLY A 162 9.81 -0.88 -48.45
CA GLY A 162 8.63 -0.02 -48.65
C GLY A 162 7.49 -0.30 -47.68
N HIS A 163 7.68 -1.19 -46.70
CA HIS A 163 6.70 -1.44 -45.65
C HIS A 163 6.80 -0.37 -44.56
N SER A 164 5.79 0.51 -44.50
CA SER A 164 5.80 1.68 -43.61
C SER A 164 4.80 1.60 -42.46
N VAL A 165 4.16 0.46 -42.24
CA VAL A 165 3.14 0.28 -41.20
C VAL A 165 3.73 -0.52 -40.04
N SER A 166 3.61 -0.02 -38.82
CA SER A 166 4.06 -0.73 -37.62
C SER A 166 3.23 -2.00 -37.39
N GLY A 167 3.88 -3.10 -36.98
CA GLY A 167 3.20 -4.38 -36.79
C GLY A 167 4.13 -5.57 -36.72
N LEU A 168 3.56 -6.77 -36.80
CA LEU A 168 4.34 -8.02 -36.83
C LEU A 168 4.91 -8.28 -38.21
N TYR A 169 6.21 -8.57 -38.25
CA TYR A 169 6.91 -9.01 -39.46
C TYR A 169 7.76 -10.22 -39.14
N THR A 170 8.00 -11.04 -40.17
CA THR A 170 8.89 -12.19 -40.09
C THR A 170 10.28 -11.80 -40.56
N ILE A 171 11.28 -12.01 -39.72
CA ILE A 171 12.68 -11.78 -40.02
C ILE A 171 13.48 -13.09 -39.94
N TYR A 172 14.63 -13.11 -40.60
CA TYR A 172 15.54 -14.24 -40.69
C TYR A 172 16.91 -13.85 -40.17
N ILE A 173 17.35 -14.47 -39.07
CA ILE A 173 18.57 -14.13 -38.36
C ILE A 173 19.57 -15.29 -38.50
N GLY A 174 20.87 -14.96 -38.68
CA GLY A 174 21.93 -15.97 -38.83
C GLY A 174 21.95 -16.63 -40.22
N ASN A 175 22.04 -17.97 -40.28
CA ASN A 175 22.08 -18.74 -41.54
C ASN A 175 20.71 -18.87 -42.23
N ASN A 176 19.75 -18.02 -41.91
CA ASN A 176 18.40 -17.98 -42.50
C ASN A 176 17.60 -19.31 -42.40
N THR A 177 17.87 -20.13 -41.39
CA THR A 177 17.19 -21.43 -41.25
C THR A 177 15.85 -21.33 -40.53
N ASP A 178 15.71 -20.40 -39.57
CA ASP A 178 14.52 -20.31 -38.73
C ASP A 178 13.90 -18.90 -38.79
N PRO A 179 12.66 -18.76 -39.31
CA PRO A 179 11.94 -17.50 -39.31
C PRO A 179 11.49 -17.14 -37.88
N MET A 180 11.57 -15.85 -37.55
CA MET A 180 11.09 -15.32 -36.27
C MET A 180 10.15 -14.14 -36.48
N GLN A 181 9.06 -14.10 -35.72
CA GLN A 181 8.17 -12.94 -35.69
C GLN A 181 8.65 -11.91 -34.68
N VAL A 182 8.76 -10.67 -35.13
CA VAL A 182 9.12 -9.50 -34.31
C VAL A 182 8.13 -8.37 -34.56
N PHE A 183 8.01 -7.47 -33.58
CA PHE A 183 7.31 -6.22 -33.79
C PHE A 183 8.24 -5.19 -34.42
N CYS A 184 7.88 -4.68 -35.59
CA CYS A 184 8.58 -3.58 -36.23
C CYS A 184 7.83 -2.28 -36.01
N ASP A 185 8.50 -1.31 -35.40
CA ASP A 185 8.06 0.07 -35.34
C ASP A 185 8.61 0.82 -36.57
N MET A 186 7.68 1.17 -37.46
CA MET A 186 7.95 1.84 -38.73
C MET A 186 7.69 3.34 -38.70
N GLU A 187 7.31 3.89 -37.54
CA GLU A 187 6.85 5.27 -37.41
C GLU A 187 7.82 6.09 -36.55
N THR A 188 8.30 5.54 -35.44
CA THR A 188 9.14 6.27 -34.50
C THR A 188 10.50 6.60 -35.10
N SER A 189 10.90 7.87 -35.01
CA SER A 189 12.26 8.33 -35.37
C SER A 189 12.77 7.86 -36.74
N GLY A 190 11.90 7.82 -37.74
CA GLY A 190 12.24 7.40 -39.11
C GLY A 190 12.04 5.91 -39.40
N GLY A 191 11.50 5.15 -38.46
CA GLY A 191 11.05 3.77 -38.66
C GLY A 191 12.17 2.73 -38.80
N GLY A 192 11.78 1.48 -39.00
CA GLY A 192 12.69 0.34 -39.16
C GLY A 192 13.23 -0.22 -37.85
N TRP A 193 12.58 0.07 -36.72
CA TRP A 193 13.01 -0.39 -35.41
C TRP A 193 12.47 -1.77 -35.09
N THR A 194 13.34 -2.71 -34.73
CA THR A 194 12.93 -3.97 -34.11
C THR A 194 12.68 -3.72 -32.63
N SER A 195 11.41 -3.77 -32.21
CA SER A 195 10.98 -3.37 -30.87
C SER A 195 11.06 -4.53 -29.88
N SER A 196 11.34 -4.18 -28.62
CA SER A 196 11.15 -5.02 -27.44
C SER A 196 10.55 -4.13 -26.35
N SER A 197 9.38 -4.50 -25.83
CA SER A 197 8.62 -3.69 -24.88
C SER A 197 8.44 -4.43 -23.57
N GLY A 198 8.86 -3.88 -22.42
CA GLY A 198 8.58 -4.51 -21.13
C GLY A 198 9.42 -3.94 -20.00
N GLY A 199 8.93 -4.10 -18.76
CA GLY A 199 9.64 -3.65 -17.57
C GLY A 199 10.94 -4.42 -17.35
N LEU A 200 12.08 -3.72 -17.32
CA LEU A 200 13.38 -4.27 -16.95
C LEU A 200 13.47 -4.54 -15.44
N THR A 201 12.69 -5.49 -14.92
CA THR A 201 12.85 -5.93 -13.54
C THR A 201 13.95 -6.99 -13.44
N ALA A 202 14.65 -7.07 -12.30
CA ALA A 202 15.70 -8.08 -12.09
C ALA A 202 15.18 -9.53 -12.28
N ALA A 203 13.90 -9.77 -11.95
CA ALA A 203 13.24 -11.05 -12.19
C ALA A 203 13.09 -11.38 -13.69
N TRP A 204 12.87 -10.37 -14.54
CA TRP A 204 12.74 -10.52 -15.99
C TRP A 204 14.08 -10.86 -16.65
N ILE A 205 15.16 -10.19 -16.22
CA ILE A 205 16.52 -10.45 -16.69
C ILE A 205 16.97 -11.88 -16.33
N SER A 206 16.61 -12.37 -15.13
CA SER A 206 16.94 -13.73 -14.69
C SER A 206 16.16 -14.85 -15.39
N ARG A 207 14.96 -14.55 -15.93
CA ARG A 207 14.09 -15.52 -16.62
C ARG A 207 14.38 -15.65 -18.11
N GLY A 208 14.94 -14.62 -18.74
CA GLY A 208 15.22 -14.57 -20.19
C GLY A 208 16.67 -14.89 -20.59
N ALA A 209 17.45 -15.54 -19.73
CA ALA A 209 18.80 -15.96 -20.07
C ALA A 209 18.75 -17.07 -21.13
N GLY A 210 18.85 -16.67 -22.41
CA GLY A 210 18.88 -17.54 -23.58
C GLY A 210 17.71 -17.31 -24.53
N GLY A 211 16.48 -17.65 -24.11
CA GLY A 211 15.26 -17.51 -24.91
C GLY A 211 14.41 -16.30 -24.49
N GLY A 212 13.93 -15.51 -25.45
CA GLY A 212 12.97 -14.43 -25.21
C GLY A 212 11.68 -14.93 -24.55
N PHE A 213 10.85 -14.00 -24.05
CA PHE A 213 9.59 -14.32 -23.39
C PHE A 213 8.59 -13.17 -23.53
N GLY A 214 7.30 -13.46 -23.31
CA GLY A 214 6.21 -12.49 -23.40
C GLY A 214 5.45 -12.56 -24.71
N ASP A 215 4.57 -11.58 -24.93
CA ASP A 215 3.75 -11.45 -26.13
C ASP A 215 4.32 -10.35 -27.03
N VAL A 216 4.68 -10.68 -28.27
CA VAL A 216 5.29 -9.76 -29.24
C VAL A 216 4.36 -8.57 -29.55
N LEU A 217 3.04 -8.73 -29.40
CA LEU A 217 2.06 -7.64 -29.53
C LEU A 217 1.87 -6.82 -28.24
N GLY A 218 2.43 -7.28 -27.12
CA GLY A 218 2.31 -6.67 -25.80
C GLY A 218 3.67 -6.51 -25.13
N GLU A 219 3.78 -6.87 -23.85
CA GLU A 219 5.06 -6.87 -23.16
C GLU A 219 5.87 -8.14 -23.49
N HIS A 220 7.04 -7.97 -24.09
CA HIS A 220 7.99 -9.01 -24.43
C HIS A 220 9.45 -8.57 -24.34
N TRP A 221 10.28 -9.57 -24.07
CA TRP A 221 11.71 -9.54 -24.24
C TRP A 221 12.10 -10.43 -25.42
N LEU A 222 12.82 -9.87 -26.41
CA LEU A 222 13.28 -10.62 -27.59
C LEU A 222 14.25 -11.76 -27.25
N GLY A 223 14.96 -11.66 -26.12
CA GLY A 223 15.99 -12.64 -25.72
C GLY A 223 17.40 -12.17 -26.07
N ASN A 224 18.34 -12.47 -25.17
CA ASN A 224 19.71 -11.99 -25.31
C ASN A 224 20.45 -12.64 -26.48
N GLU A 225 20.17 -13.91 -26.77
CA GLU A 225 20.77 -14.60 -27.92
C GLU A 225 20.33 -13.95 -29.23
N LEU A 226 19.07 -13.52 -29.34
CA LEU A 226 18.59 -12.81 -30.52
C LEU A 226 19.32 -11.47 -30.70
N LEU A 227 19.44 -10.70 -29.62
CA LEU A 227 20.13 -9.41 -29.63
C LEU A 227 21.62 -9.56 -29.93
N PHE A 228 22.25 -10.63 -29.44
CA PHE A 228 23.62 -11.00 -29.81
C PHE A 228 23.73 -11.28 -31.31
N LEU A 229 22.87 -12.13 -31.86
CA LEU A 229 22.87 -12.48 -33.29
C LEU A 229 22.57 -11.29 -34.19
N LEU A 230 21.70 -10.36 -33.77
CA LEU A 230 21.47 -9.09 -34.47
C LEU A 230 22.74 -8.23 -34.41
N GLY A 231 23.30 -8.00 -33.22
CA GLY A 231 24.52 -7.21 -33.05
C GLY A 231 25.73 -7.74 -33.82
N ALA A 232 25.79 -9.04 -34.11
CA ALA A 232 26.84 -9.67 -34.91
C ALA A 232 26.70 -9.45 -36.43
N GLN A 233 25.49 -9.15 -36.93
CA GLN A 233 25.24 -9.01 -38.37
C GLN A 233 25.70 -7.66 -38.91
N ARG A 234 25.41 -6.57 -38.19
CA ARG A 234 25.64 -5.18 -38.62
C ARG A 234 25.83 -4.27 -37.41
N LEU A 235 26.17 -3.02 -37.68
CA LEU A 235 26.15 -1.97 -36.66
C LEU A 235 24.70 -1.55 -36.41
N TYR A 236 24.21 -1.81 -35.20
CA TYR A 236 22.89 -1.38 -34.73
C TYR A 236 23.01 -0.22 -33.76
N SER A 237 22.01 0.66 -33.76
CA SER A 237 21.78 1.64 -32.70
C SER A 237 20.69 1.15 -31.77
N LEU A 238 20.85 1.38 -30.46
CA LEU A 238 19.83 1.08 -29.47
C LEU A 238 19.14 2.38 -29.05
N ARG A 239 17.81 2.37 -29.02
CA ARG A 239 17.00 3.45 -28.46
C ARG A 239 16.17 2.88 -27.31
N VAL A 240 16.25 3.53 -26.15
CA VAL A 240 15.47 3.18 -24.97
C VAL A 240 14.49 4.32 -24.71
N GLU A 241 13.20 4.01 -24.72
CA GLU A 241 12.14 4.97 -24.41
C GLU A 241 11.49 4.61 -23.07
N LEU A 242 11.24 5.64 -22.26
CA LEU A 242 10.62 5.54 -20.95
C LEU A 242 9.43 6.48 -20.90
N ARG A 243 8.35 6.03 -20.24
CA ARG A 243 7.16 6.84 -19.96
C ARG A 243 6.84 6.79 -18.47
N ASP A 244 6.58 7.94 -17.86
CA ASP A 244 6.14 8.03 -16.46
C ASP A 244 4.62 7.83 -16.31
N TRP A 245 4.15 7.77 -15.06
CA TRP A 245 2.72 7.61 -14.75
C TRP A 245 1.88 8.86 -15.10
N GLU A 246 2.51 10.01 -15.32
CA GLU A 246 1.88 11.27 -15.72
C GLU A 246 1.79 11.41 -17.25
N GLY A 247 2.40 10.47 -17.99
CA GLY A 247 2.42 10.41 -19.45
C GLY A 247 3.63 11.09 -20.09
N SER A 248 4.54 11.68 -19.32
CA SER A 248 5.78 12.27 -19.85
C SER A 248 6.68 11.17 -20.38
N SER A 249 7.31 11.41 -21.54
CA SER A 249 8.19 10.44 -22.19
C SER A 249 9.60 11.00 -22.37
N ALA A 250 10.61 10.17 -22.14
CA ALA A 250 12.03 10.48 -22.35
C ALA A 250 12.71 9.34 -23.12
N HIS A 251 13.81 9.63 -23.81
CA HIS A 251 14.56 8.61 -24.55
C HIS A 251 16.08 8.78 -24.41
N ALA A 252 16.79 7.66 -24.53
CA ALA A 252 18.24 7.62 -24.68
C ALA A 252 18.59 6.82 -25.94
N GLN A 253 19.55 7.31 -26.73
CA GLN A 253 19.99 6.65 -27.96
C GLN A 253 21.50 6.39 -27.94
N TYR A 254 21.87 5.14 -28.19
CA TYR A 254 23.24 4.66 -28.27
C TYR A 254 23.56 4.35 -29.74
N ALA A 255 24.54 5.04 -30.30
CA ALA A 255 24.85 4.93 -31.73
C ALA A 255 25.41 3.56 -32.13
N ARG A 256 25.98 2.81 -31.17
CA ARG A 256 26.56 1.49 -31.38
C ARG A 256 26.17 0.58 -30.23
N PHE A 257 25.40 -0.45 -30.56
CA PHE A 257 24.97 -1.49 -29.65
C PHE A 257 25.36 -2.85 -30.21
N SER A 258 25.92 -3.68 -29.35
CA SER A 258 26.23 -5.09 -29.61
C SER A 258 26.27 -5.80 -28.27
N LEU A 259 25.87 -7.07 -28.25
CA LEU A 259 26.12 -7.95 -27.12
C LEU A 259 27.22 -8.94 -27.47
N SER A 260 27.82 -9.53 -26.45
CA SER A 260 28.73 -10.66 -26.58
C SER A 260 27.97 -11.99 -26.47
N SER A 261 28.62 -13.11 -26.80
CA SER A 261 28.01 -14.44 -26.67
C SER A 261 27.61 -14.79 -25.23
N GLU A 262 26.76 -15.80 -25.05
CA GLU A 262 26.39 -16.34 -23.73
C GLU A 262 27.60 -16.69 -22.85
N ARG A 263 28.68 -17.24 -23.43
CA ARG A 263 29.92 -17.56 -22.69
C ARG A 263 30.57 -16.34 -22.04
N GLN A 264 30.36 -15.18 -22.63
CA GLN A 264 30.82 -13.88 -22.12
C GLN A 264 29.72 -13.15 -21.35
N GLN A 265 28.65 -13.86 -20.98
CA GLN A 265 27.52 -13.38 -20.18
C GLN A 265 26.76 -12.21 -20.83
N TYR A 266 26.69 -12.19 -22.17
CA TYR A 266 26.01 -11.13 -22.93
C TYR A 266 26.45 -9.71 -22.55
N ARG A 267 27.76 -9.54 -22.27
CA ARG A 267 28.38 -8.23 -22.02
C ARG A 267 28.35 -7.32 -23.24
#